data_AF-A0A0G4HUQ1-F1
#
_entry.id   AF-A0A0G4HUQ1-F1
#
_cell.length_a   1.000
_cell.length_b   1.000
_cell.length_c   1.000
_cell.angle_alpha   90.00
_cell.angle_beta   90.00
_cell.angle_gamma   90.00
#
_symmetry.space_group_name_H-M   'P 1'
#
loop_
_entity.id
_entity.type
_entity.pdbx_description
1 polymer ?
#
loop_
_entity_poly.entity_id
_entity_poly.type
_entity_poly.pdbx_seq_one_letter_code
_entity_poly.pdbx_strand_id
1 'polypeptide(L)'
;MTFFRVLAVTGLAVPVSAFVLHPSGSHSLRPLLSPRHRSQSLRPSPFFDVETAEDFDDSLFTRLLSERTKEVEPEKTAAELLEEVRKLREEVGEYDAQKAKEIAEKEAEKALQEQIISPPKYASDVLTPQQMKDSDEPAAGPQEMKELLQRTNFKNQTDCVLALVELKRRRAAKLWGSIGSKNIGWELTTQQAFEQKLNVNLKDIQFGNDEEVYKWAVFWSLMFATVAAPSALNFVGGNTGAFLGYLICFVPLTTLFLGAADANLLNRLWINLQDKLDKDFSERRVYHEAAHFVVGYLFGFIPASASASEETSQIEFWPKRPKISQDGSVQTKIRMIFDEEEAEAFALLSMAGVAGEVLKFKRSTGGANDLLSLSYVLSNSVEPKLMDTKKVNLPVWASLEAWKIASRFPKELDAVADVLRKKGGVKEAILALEFAELYSEEKQRKEA
;
A
#
# COMPACT_ATOMS: atom_id res chain seq x y z
N MET A 1 14.47 22.50 -14.23
CA MET A 1 14.10 23.81 -14.83
C MET A 1 14.85 24.16 -16.13
N THR A 2 15.62 23.22 -16.71
CA THR A 2 16.49 23.50 -17.87
C THR A 2 15.85 23.11 -19.23
N PHE A 3 14.70 22.43 -19.22
CA PHE A 3 13.95 22.05 -20.43
C PHE A 3 13.05 23.16 -21.00
N PHE A 4 12.84 24.26 -20.27
CA PHE A 4 11.91 25.33 -20.66
C PHE A 4 12.48 26.36 -21.66
N ARG A 5 13.76 26.29 -22.03
CA ARG A 5 14.40 27.32 -22.89
C ARG A 5 14.46 26.99 -24.39
N VAL A 6 14.04 25.79 -24.82
CA VAL A 6 14.21 25.37 -26.23
C VAL A 6 12.97 25.64 -27.11
N LEU A 7 11.81 25.99 -26.54
CA LEU A 7 10.56 26.17 -27.30
C LEU A 7 10.16 27.63 -27.60
N ALA A 8 11.07 28.60 -27.42
CA ALA A 8 10.77 30.02 -27.58
C ALA A 8 11.08 30.61 -28.98
N VAL A 9 11.28 29.81 -30.03
CA VAL A 9 11.71 30.33 -31.36
C VAL A 9 10.70 30.16 -32.50
N THR A 10 9.58 29.47 -32.32
CA THR A 10 8.56 29.40 -33.39
C THR A 10 7.36 30.27 -33.05
N GLY A 11 7.44 31.54 -33.46
CA GLY A 11 6.35 32.49 -33.39
C GLY A 11 5.17 32.07 -34.26
N LEU A 12 4.11 31.58 -33.61
CA LEU A 12 2.77 31.47 -34.18
C LEU A 12 1.79 31.94 -33.10
N ALA A 13 1.37 33.20 -33.25
CA ALA A 13 0.36 33.81 -32.41
C ALA A 13 -1.02 33.24 -32.78
N VAL A 14 -1.74 32.69 -31.81
CA VAL A 14 -3.17 32.37 -31.91
C VAL A 14 -3.89 33.20 -30.84
N PRO A 15 -4.91 34.01 -31.18
CA PRO A 15 -5.61 34.83 -30.21
C PRO A 15 -6.61 33.98 -29.42
N VAL A 16 -6.44 33.90 -28.10
CA VAL A 16 -7.45 33.34 -27.19
C VAL A 16 -8.33 34.48 -26.71
N SER A 17 -9.54 34.57 -27.25
CA SER A 17 -10.59 35.45 -26.75
C SER A 17 -11.19 34.88 -25.45
N ALA A 18 -11.45 35.81 -24.54
CA ALA A 18 -11.82 35.61 -23.14
C ALA A 18 -13.16 34.88 -22.92
N PHE A 19 -13.20 34.04 -21.89
CA PHE A 19 -14.42 33.77 -21.13
C PHE A 19 -14.13 34.00 -19.64
N VAL A 20 -14.70 35.08 -19.12
CA VAL A 20 -14.73 35.47 -17.71
C VAL A 20 -16.05 34.98 -17.13
N LEU A 21 -16.01 34.21 -16.05
CA LEU A 21 -17.16 34.04 -15.16
C LEU A 21 -16.71 34.28 -13.73
N HIS A 22 -17.26 35.34 -13.14
CA HIS A 22 -17.10 35.75 -11.74
C HIS A 22 -17.96 34.88 -10.81
N PRO A 23 -17.63 34.81 -9.50
CA PRO A 23 -18.31 34.01 -8.51
C PRO A 23 -19.43 34.78 -7.79
N SER A 24 -20.46 34.08 -7.37
CA SER A 24 -21.51 34.55 -6.45
C SER A 24 -22.11 33.30 -5.81
N GLY A 25 -22.43 33.17 -4.53
CA GLY A 25 -22.44 34.09 -3.41
C GLY A 25 -22.87 33.29 -2.17
N SER A 26 -22.38 33.72 -1.03
CA SER A 26 -22.67 33.26 0.34
C SER A 26 -24.15 33.21 0.71
N HIS A 27 -24.55 32.28 1.59
CA HIS A 27 -25.45 32.58 2.72
C HIS A 27 -25.21 31.65 3.92
N SER A 28 -24.84 32.27 5.04
CA SER A 28 -24.85 31.71 6.39
C SER A 28 -26.19 32.03 7.06
N LEU A 29 -26.73 31.13 7.89
CA LEU A 29 -27.39 31.48 9.16
C LEU A 29 -27.30 30.29 10.15
N ARG A 30 -26.76 30.55 11.35
CA ARG A 30 -26.89 29.76 12.60
C ARG A 30 -28.18 30.20 13.35
N PRO A 31 -28.37 29.86 14.65
CA PRO A 31 -28.66 28.57 15.29
C PRO A 31 -30.01 28.66 16.06
N LEU A 32 -30.40 27.65 16.85
CA LEU A 32 -30.98 27.82 18.21
C LEU A 32 -31.41 26.48 18.87
N LEU A 33 -30.95 26.35 20.12
CA LEU A 33 -31.57 25.73 21.30
C LEU A 33 -31.48 24.21 21.58
N SER A 34 -30.99 23.98 22.80
CA SER A 34 -30.92 22.78 23.64
C SER A 34 -32.15 22.68 24.57
N PRO A 35 -32.14 21.93 25.70
CA PRO A 35 -31.92 20.48 25.90
C PRO A 35 -33.07 19.83 26.71
N ARG A 36 -33.14 18.49 26.82
CA ARG A 36 -33.69 17.85 28.05
C ARG A 36 -33.24 16.40 28.25
N HIS A 37 -32.82 16.15 29.49
CA HIS A 37 -32.53 14.89 30.18
C HIS A 37 -33.54 13.76 29.94
N ARG A 38 -33.09 12.48 29.96
CA ARG A 38 -33.28 11.58 31.12
C ARG A 38 -32.47 10.27 31.00
N SER A 39 -32.13 9.79 32.19
CA SER A 39 -31.30 8.67 32.67
C SER A 39 -31.87 7.26 32.53
N GLN A 40 -30.97 6.26 32.60
CA GLN A 40 -30.98 4.99 33.41
C GLN A 40 -30.44 3.80 32.58
N SER A 41 -29.22 3.27 32.88
CA SER A 41 -28.90 2.12 33.75
C SER A 41 -29.67 0.84 33.38
N LEU A 42 -29.04 -0.28 32.95
CA LEU A 42 -28.31 -1.26 33.77
C LEU A 42 -27.66 -2.34 32.86
N ARG A 43 -26.54 -2.92 33.34
CA ARG A 43 -25.83 -4.15 32.88
C ARG A 43 -26.57 -5.43 33.36
N PRO A 44 -26.05 -6.69 33.25
CA PRO A 44 -25.25 -7.40 32.19
C PRO A 44 -25.72 -8.86 31.88
N SER A 45 -25.25 -9.43 30.75
CA SER A 45 -24.87 -10.86 30.48
C SER A 45 -25.95 -11.99 30.61
N PRO A 46 -25.69 -13.28 30.29
CA PRO A 46 -24.62 -13.96 29.51
C PRO A 46 -25.11 -15.04 28.49
N PHE A 47 -24.16 -15.58 27.72
CA PHE A 47 -23.99 -16.96 27.21
C PHE A 47 -25.11 -17.69 26.42
N PHE A 48 -24.76 -18.03 25.18
CA PHE A 48 -25.37 -19.04 24.33
C PHE A 48 -24.82 -20.44 24.68
N ASP A 49 -25.72 -21.40 24.83
CA ASP A 49 -25.42 -22.82 24.63
C ASP A 49 -25.83 -23.24 23.22
N VAL A 50 -25.04 -24.15 22.66
CA VAL A 50 -25.17 -24.73 21.32
C VAL A 50 -26.06 -25.97 21.42
N GLU A 51 -27.15 -26.01 20.65
CA GLU A 51 -27.85 -27.24 20.33
C GLU A 51 -28.06 -27.37 18.81
N THR A 52 -28.07 -28.63 18.41
CA THR A 52 -27.86 -29.20 17.09
C THR A 52 -29.03 -29.01 16.12
N ALA A 53 -28.71 -29.08 14.82
CA ALA A 53 -29.64 -29.04 13.70
C ALA A 53 -30.71 -30.14 13.77
N GLU A 54 -31.97 -29.73 13.77
CA GLU A 54 -33.13 -30.30 13.06
C GLU A 54 -34.39 -29.60 13.57
N ASP A 55 -34.63 -28.36 13.12
CA ASP A 55 -35.92 -27.72 13.26
C ASP A 55 -36.16 -26.86 12.02
N PHE A 56 -37.20 -27.22 11.27
CA PHE A 56 -37.74 -26.38 10.21
C PHE A 56 -38.27 -25.11 10.88
N ASP A 57 -37.65 -23.95 10.64
CA ASP A 57 -37.99 -22.70 11.33
C ASP A 57 -39.31 -22.13 10.79
N ASP A 58 -40.42 -22.73 11.25
CA ASP A 58 -41.80 -22.27 11.02
C ASP A 58 -41.98 -20.80 11.46
N SER A 59 -41.10 -20.26 12.31
CA SER A 59 -41.20 -18.88 12.79
C SER A 59 -40.91 -17.85 11.70
N LEU A 60 -40.02 -18.17 10.74
CA LEU A 60 -39.66 -17.28 9.63
C LEU A 60 -40.77 -17.24 8.58
N PHE A 61 -41.32 -18.41 8.23
CA PHE A 61 -42.50 -18.52 7.35
C PHE A 61 -43.72 -17.82 7.95
N THR A 62 -43.96 -18.01 9.26
CA THR A 62 -45.08 -17.36 9.97
C THR A 62 -44.88 -15.85 10.09
N ARG A 63 -43.64 -15.36 10.29
CA ARG A 63 -43.34 -13.92 10.30
C ARG A 63 -43.57 -13.26 8.95
N LEU A 64 -43.05 -13.85 7.88
CA LEU A 64 -43.21 -13.33 6.52
C LEU A 64 -44.69 -13.33 6.09
N LEU A 65 -45.45 -14.36 6.44
CA LEU A 65 -46.90 -14.38 6.26
C LEU A 65 -47.60 -13.28 7.09
N SER A 66 -47.18 -13.06 8.34
CA SER A 66 -47.79 -12.04 9.21
C SER A 66 -47.50 -10.60 8.80
N GLU A 67 -46.34 -10.34 8.18
CA GLU A 67 -45.98 -9.01 7.70
C GLU A 67 -46.70 -8.67 6.39
N ARG A 68 -46.86 -9.63 5.47
CA ARG A 68 -47.60 -9.40 4.22
C ARG A 68 -49.12 -9.42 4.35
N THR A 69 -49.67 -10.17 5.30
CA THR A 69 -51.13 -10.19 5.55
C THR A 69 -51.67 -8.85 6.06
N LYS A 70 -50.81 -7.93 6.52
CA LYS A 70 -51.20 -6.56 6.88
C LYS A 70 -51.46 -5.65 5.68
N GLU A 71 -51.11 -6.07 4.45
CA GLU A 71 -51.30 -5.29 3.22
C GLU A 71 -52.16 -6.00 2.16
N VAL A 72 -53.06 -6.92 2.56
CA VAL A 72 -53.94 -7.61 1.61
C VAL A 72 -55.25 -6.84 1.44
N GLU A 73 -55.40 -6.19 0.28
CA GLU A 73 -56.69 -5.70 -0.21
C GLU A 73 -57.70 -6.85 -0.37
N PRO A 74 -59.00 -6.63 -0.11
CA PRO A 74 -59.98 -7.70 0.12
C PRO A 74 -60.48 -8.48 -1.12
N GLU A 75 -59.74 -8.52 -2.23
CA GLU A 75 -60.18 -9.17 -3.48
C GLU A 75 -59.19 -10.19 -4.08
N LYS A 76 -58.22 -10.72 -3.33
CA LYS A 76 -57.43 -11.85 -3.84
C LYS A 76 -58.21 -13.16 -3.73
N THR A 77 -58.41 -13.83 -4.85
CA THR A 77 -59.11 -15.13 -4.90
C THR A 77 -58.25 -16.23 -4.24
N ALA A 78 -58.89 -17.26 -3.67
CA ALA A 78 -58.20 -18.34 -2.97
C ALA A 78 -57.12 -19.04 -3.84
N ALA A 79 -57.27 -19.02 -5.17
CA ALA A 79 -56.30 -19.54 -6.11
C ALA A 79 -55.01 -18.69 -6.18
N GLU A 80 -55.13 -17.36 -6.10
CA GLU A 80 -53.98 -16.45 -6.12
C GLU A 80 -53.16 -16.54 -4.82
N LEU A 81 -53.85 -16.73 -3.69
CA LEU A 81 -53.19 -16.97 -2.40
C LEU A 81 -52.42 -18.30 -2.40
N LEU A 82 -52.95 -19.35 -3.01
CA LEU A 82 -52.25 -20.63 -3.13
C LEU A 82 -51.00 -20.53 -4.02
N GLU A 83 -51.06 -19.78 -5.12
CA GLU A 83 -49.90 -19.56 -5.98
C GLU A 83 -48.83 -18.68 -5.30
N GLU A 84 -49.25 -17.69 -4.51
CA GLU A 84 -48.33 -16.86 -3.71
C GLU A 84 -47.64 -17.69 -2.62
N VAL A 85 -48.36 -18.60 -1.95
CA VAL A 85 -47.79 -19.56 -0.99
C VAL A 85 -46.82 -20.53 -1.69
N ARG A 86 -47.12 -20.97 -2.91
CA ARG A 86 -46.23 -21.85 -3.69
C ARG A 86 -44.91 -21.13 -4.02
N LYS A 87 -44.99 -19.88 -4.47
CA LYS A 87 -43.82 -19.06 -4.79
C LYS A 87 -42.95 -18.75 -3.57
N LEU A 88 -43.57 -18.47 -2.43
CA LEU A 88 -42.84 -18.25 -1.17
C LEU A 88 -42.10 -19.50 -0.69
N ARG A 89 -42.67 -20.69 -0.90
CA ARG A 89 -41.96 -21.95 -0.59
C ARG A 89 -40.75 -22.17 -1.51
N GLU A 90 -40.84 -21.79 -2.78
CA GLU A 90 -39.71 -21.85 -3.70
C GLU A 90 -38.59 -20.87 -3.27
N GLU A 91 -38.93 -19.62 -2.93
CA GLU A 91 -37.96 -18.60 -2.48
C GLU A 91 -37.25 -18.99 -1.17
N VAL A 92 -37.98 -19.58 -0.22
CA VAL A 92 -37.38 -20.09 1.04
C VAL A 92 -36.45 -21.28 0.75
N GLY A 93 -36.82 -22.17 -0.17
CA GLY A 93 -35.97 -23.29 -0.58
C GLY A 93 -34.67 -22.84 -1.24
N GLU A 94 -34.69 -21.78 -2.05
CA GLU A 94 -33.48 -21.19 -2.64
C GLU A 94 -32.58 -20.54 -1.58
N TYR A 95 -33.17 -19.85 -0.61
CA TYR A 95 -32.44 -19.22 0.49
C TYR A 95 -31.73 -20.26 1.37
N ASP A 96 -32.42 -21.34 1.73
CA ASP A 96 -31.84 -22.42 2.54
C ASP A 96 -30.73 -23.15 1.78
N ALA A 97 -30.90 -23.37 0.47
CA ALA A 97 -29.85 -23.95 -0.38
C ALA A 97 -28.61 -23.04 -0.47
N GLN A 98 -28.80 -21.72 -0.49
CA GLN A 98 -27.70 -20.76 -0.52
C GLN A 98 -26.95 -20.71 0.82
N LYS A 99 -27.67 -20.74 1.94
CA LYS A 99 -27.11 -20.77 3.28
C LYS A 99 -26.37 -22.08 3.57
N ALA A 100 -26.90 -23.21 3.08
CA ALA A 100 -26.22 -24.51 3.17
C ALA A 100 -24.90 -24.54 2.39
N LYS A 101 -24.85 -23.91 1.20
CA LYS A 101 -23.58 -23.75 0.45
C LYS A 101 -22.57 -22.89 1.21
N GLU A 102 -23.00 -21.79 1.81
CA GLU A 102 -22.11 -20.91 2.58
C GLU A 102 -21.53 -21.62 3.82
N ILE A 103 -22.33 -22.46 4.50
CA ILE A 103 -21.88 -23.28 5.62
C ILE A 103 -20.88 -24.34 5.14
N ALA A 104 -21.19 -25.05 4.04
CA ALA A 104 -20.30 -26.06 3.48
C ALA A 104 -18.96 -25.45 3.01
N GLU A 105 -18.97 -24.24 2.45
CA GLU A 105 -17.76 -23.52 2.05
C GLU A 105 -16.92 -23.11 3.28
N LYS A 106 -17.56 -22.62 4.35
CA LYS A 106 -16.90 -22.32 5.63
C LYS A 106 -16.31 -23.56 6.31
N GLU A 107 -17.00 -24.70 6.23
CA GLU A 107 -16.50 -25.97 6.76
C GLU A 107 -15.37 -26.55 5.91
N ALA A 108 -15.46 -26.45 4.59
CA ALA A 108 -14.37 -26.83 3.68
C ALA A 108 -13.13 -25.95 3.88
N GLU A 109 -13.32 -24.64 4.07
CA GLU A 109 -12.24 -23.74 4.48
C GLU A 109 -11.63 -24.20 5.81
N LYS A 110 -12.44 -24.51 6.83
CA LYS A 110 -12.01 -24.99 8.15
C LYS A 110 -11.22 -26.30 8.05
N ALA A 111 -11.68 -27.27 7.28
CA ALA A 111 -11.00 -28.55 7.05
C ALA A 111 -9.65 -28.35 6.30
N LEU A 112 -9.60 -27.43 5.34
CA LEU A 112 -8.35 -27.01 4.69
C LEU A 112 -7.41 -26.30 5.68
N GLN A 113 -7.94 -25.60 6.70
CA GLN A 113 -7.12 -25.01 7.76
C GLN A 113 -6.46 -26.07 8.66
N GLU A 114 -7.14 -27.18 8.92
CA GLU A 114 -6.66 -28.24 9.82
C GLU A 114 -5.66 -29.18 9.14
N GLN A 115 -5.78 -29.45 7.83
CA GLN A 115 -4.82 -30.30 7.10
C GLN A 115 -3.43 -29.67 6.86
N ILE A 116 -3.24 -28.37 7.11
CA ILE A 116 -1.97 -27.65 6.86
C ILE A 116 -1.16 -27.44 8.16
N ILE A 117 -1.57 -28.05 9.28
CA ILE A 117 -0.83 -28.00 10.56
C ILE A 117 0.19 -29.15 10.61
N SER A 118 1.28 -29.00 9.89
CA SER A 118 2.53 -29.70 10.21
C SER A 118 3.71 -28.79 9.88
N PRO A 119 4.21 -28.02 10.86
CA PRO A 119 5.37 -27.16 10.64
C PRO A 119 6.63 -28.00 10.35
N PRO A 120 7.59 -27.47 9.56
CA PRO A 120 8.88 -28.12 9.39
C PRO A 120 9.61 -28.24 10.74
N LYS A 121 10.25 -29.39 10.93
CA LYS A 121 10.91 -29.86 12.17
C LYS A 121 12.11 -29.03 12.66
N TYR A 122 12.31 -27.82 12.16
CA TYR A 122 13.45 -26.93 12.47
C TYR A 122 13.11 -25.78 13.43
N ALA A 123 11.85 -25.66 13.89
CA ALA A 123 11.39 -24.54 14.72
C ALA A 123 11.66 -24.67 16.23
N SER A 124 12.15 -25.82 16.72
CA SER A 124 12.32 -26.05 18.17
C SER A 124 13.51 -25.33 18.81
N ASP A 125 14.36 -24.65 18.03
CA ASP A 125 15.62 -24.06 18.50
C ASP A 125 15.61 -22.52 18.53
N VAL A 126 14.43 -21.89 18.49
CA VAL A 126 14.34 -20.42 18.63
C VAL A 126 14.56 -20.04 20.09
N LEU A 127 15.80 -19.66 20.39
CA LEU A 127 16.22 -19.16 21.70
C LEU A 127 15.45 -17.88 22.06
N THR A 128 14.98 -17.82 23.30
CA THR A 128 14.34 -16.63 23.88
C THR A 128 15.33 -15.45 23.95
N PRO A 129 14.85 -14.19 24.05
CA PRO A 129 15.70 -13.01 24.23
C PRO A 129 16.66 -13.11 25.43
N GLN A 130 16.29 -13.89 26.45
CA GLN A 130 17.13 -14.20 27.62
C GLN A 130 18.30 -15.12 27.22
N GLN A 131 18.02 -16.18 26.46
CA GLN A 131 19.04 -17.12 25.97
C GLN A 131 20.00 -16.51 24.94
N MET A 132 19.61 -15.44 24.24
CA MET A 132 20.49 -14.66 23.34
C MET A 132 21.52 -13.79 24.08
N LYS A 133 21.26 -13.46 25.35
CA LYS A 133 22.19 -12.68 26.19
C LYS A 133 23.32 -13.52 26.77
N ASP A 134 23.09 -14.82 26.93
CA ASP A 134 24.01 -15.76 27.59
C ASP A 134 24.90 -16.56 26.61
N SER A 135 24.84 -16.27 25.30
CA SER A 135 25.72 -16.94 24.31
C SER A 135 27.08 -16.24 24.16
N ASP A 136 28.15 -17.03 24.32
CA ASP A 136 29.57 -16.64 24.13
C ASP A 136 30.02 -16.60 22.66
N GLU A 137 29.11 -16.81 21.69
CA GLU A 137 29.46 -16.79 20.27
C GLU A 137 29.83 -15.37 19.79
N PRO A 138 30.96 -15.20 19.08
CA PRO A 138 31.36 -13.91 18.53
C PRO A 138 30.33 -13.41 17.50
N ALA A 139 30.15 -12.09 17.43
CA ALA A 139 29.23 -11.49 16.48
C ALA A 139 29.67 -11.81 15.04
N ALA A 140 28.75 -12.33 14.23
CA ALA A 140 29.03 -12.70 12.85
C ALA A 140 29.43 -11.47 12.02
N GLY A 141 30.53 -11.60 11.27
CA GLY A 141 31.07 -10.54 10.43
C GLY A 141 30.34 -10.39 9.08
N PRO A 142 30.69 -9.37 8.27
CA PRO A 142 30.06 -9.11 6.97
C PRO A 142 30.08 -10.30 6.01
N GLN A 143 31.15 -11.09 6.02
CA GLN A 143 31.30 -12.26 5.14
C GLN A 143 30.34 -13.39 5.51
N GLU A 144 30.21 -13.71 6.81
CA GLU A 144 29.29 -14.73 7.29
C GLU A 144 27.83 -14.35 7.03
N MET A 145 27.49 -13.08 7.25
CA MET A 145 26.16 -12.57 6.91
C MET A 145 25.88 -12.68 5.41
N LYS A 146 26.87 -12.36 4.57
CA LYS A 146 26.75 -12.49 3.11
C LYS A 146 26.52 -13.94 2.69
N GLU A 147 27.26 -14.89 3.25
CA GLU A 147 27.07 -16.32 2.95
C GLU A 147 25.68 -16.82 3.34
N LEU A 148 25.18 -16.41 4.51
CA LEU A 148 23.85 -16.79 4.99
C LEU A 148 22.77 -16.22 4.07
N LEU A 149 22.83 -14.92 3.77
CA LEU A 149 21.90 -14.27 2.85
C LEU A 149 21.92 -14.89 1.45
N GLN A 150 23.08 -15.30 0.96
CA GLN A 150 23.20 -15.96 -0.35
C GLN A 150 22.44 -17.28 -0.41
N ARG A 151 22.48 -18.08 0.66
CA ARG A 151 21.76 -19.35 0.77
C ARG A 151 20.25 -19.18 0.96
N THR A 152 19.81 -18.04 1.47
CA THR A 152 18.38 -17.76 1.69
C THR A 152 17.62 -17.54 0.40
N ASN A 153 16.46 -18.19 0.29
CA ASN A 153 15.47 -17.94 -0.75
C ASN A 153 14.49 -16.83 -0.33
N PHE A 154 14.74 -15.60 -0.77
CA PHE A 154 13.89 -14.44 -0.44
C PHE A 154 12.49 -14.49 -1.07
N LYS A 155 12.24 -15.39 -2.03
CA LYS A 155 10.89 -15.60 -2.58
C LYS A 155 9.95 -16.29 -1.60
N ASN A 156 10.49 -16.99 -0.60
CA ASN A 156 9.73 -17.65 0.44
C ASN A 156 9.81 -16.80 1.72
N GLN A 157 8.66 -16.31 2.17
CA GLN A 157 8.57 -15.50 3.39
C GLN A 157 9.16 -16.22 4.60
N THR A 158 8.91 -17.52 4.74
CA THR A 158 9.37 -18.33 5.88
C THR A 158 10.89 -18.40 5.92
N ASP A 159 11.52 -18.69 4.78
CA ASP A 159 12.97 -18.79 4.68
C ASP A 159 13.64 -17.44 4.99
N CYS A 160 13.03 -16.33 4.58
CA CYS A 160 13.51 -14.99 4.88
C CYS A 160 13.44 -14.67 6.39
N VAL A 161 12.32 -14.98 7.05
CA VAL A 161 12.17 -14.80 8.50
C VAL A 161 13.19 -15.63 9.25
N LEU A 162 13.34 -16.91 8.90
CA LEU A 162 14.29 -17.80 9.55
C LEU A 162 15.73 -17.30 9.39
N ALA A 163 16.08 -16.80 8.20
CA ALA A 163 17.40 -16.21 7.97
C ALA A 163 17.65 -14.96 8.82
N LEU A 164 16.67 -14.05 8.92
CA LEU A 164 16.80 -12.83 9.72
C LEU A 164 16.84 -13.14 11.23
N VAL A 165 16.07 -14.13 11.69
CA VAL A 165 16.12 -14.62 13.08
C VAL A 165 17.49 -15.22 13.39
N GLU A 166 18.05 -16.04 12.49
CA GLU A 166 19.39 -16.61 12.66
C GLU A 166 20.47 -15.52 12.65
N LEU A 167 20.38 -14.54 11.76
CA LEU A 167 21.30 -13.40 11.74
C LEU A 167 21.21 -12.56 13.02
N LYS A 168 20.01 -12.41 13.57
CA LYS A 168 19.79 -11.71 14.84
C LYS A 168 20.37 -12.50 16.01
N ARG A 169 20.23 -13.84 16.01
CA ARG A 169 20.86 -14.75 16.99
C ARG A 169 22.38 -14.62 16.97
N ARG A 170 22.98 -14.52 15.77
CA ARG A 170 24.41 -14.29 15.56
C ARG A 170 24.86 -12.84 15.74
N ARG A 171 23.98 -11.94 16.20
CA ARG A 171 24.25 -10.50 16.40
C ARG A 171 24.73 -9.76 15.14
N ALA A 172 24.43 -10.28 13.95
CA ALA A 172 24.71 -9.65 12.66
C ALA A 172 23.56 -8.77 12.17
N ALA A 173 22.30 -9.14 12.43
CA ALA A 173 21.13 -8.32 12.12
C ALA A 173 20.69 -7.48 13.33
N LYS A 174 21.47 -6.44 13.67
CA LYS A 174 21.25 -5.62 14.88
C LYS A 174 20.10 -4.64 14.68
N LEU A 175 19.97 -4.10 13.48
CA LEU A 175 18.98 -3.08 13.16
C LEU A 175 17.59 -3.68 12.92
N TRP A 176 17.51 -4.95 12.52
CA TRP A 176 16.23 -5.59 12.21
C TRP A 176 15.27 -5.65 13.41
N GLY A 177 14.11 -5.01 13.29
CA GLY A 177 13.10 -4.95 14.35
C GLY A 177 13.60 -4.30 15.65
N SER A 178 14.61 -3.43 15.57
CA SER A 178 15.23 -2.75 16.71
C SER A 178 14.33 -1.69 17.34
N ILE A 179 13.44 -1.07 16.56
CA ILE A 179 12.53 -0.02 17.04
C ILE A 179 11.27 -0.64 17.65
N GLY A 180 10.71 -1.68 17.02
CA GLY A 180 9.52 -2.40 17.50
C GLY A 180 8.23 -1.56 17.52
N SER A 181 7.07 -2.17 17.22
CA SER A 181 5.79 -1.43 17.17
C SER A 181 5.34 -0.89 18.52
N LYS A 182 5.66 -1.57 19.62
CA LYS A 182 5.22 -1.18 20.96
C LYS A 182 5.81 0.14 21.48
N ASN A 183 6.85 0.64 20.82
CA ASN A 183 7.54 1.86 21.25
C ASN A 183 7.01 3.12 20.55
N ILE A 184 6.13 2.97 19.55
CA ILE A 184 5.61 4.07 18.74
C ILE A 184 4.09 3.95 18.75
N GLY A 185 3.45 4.76 19.59
CA GLY A 185 2.00 4.86 19.64
C GLY A 185 1.51 6.03 18.80
N TRP A 186 0.35 5.86 18.16
CA TRP A 186 -0.31 6.96 17.47
C TRP A 186 -0.53 8.16 18.39
N GLU A 187 -0.13 9.33 17.91
CA GLU A 187 -0.41 10.62 18.52
C GLU A 187 -1.14 11.49 17.50
N LEU A 188 -2.22 12.13 17.93
CA LEU A 188 -2.97 13.05 17.06
C LEU A 188 -2.05 14.18 16.61
N THR A 189 -1.55 14.05 15.39
CA THR A 189 -0.65 15.03 14.77
C THR A 189 -1.45 15.80 13.74
N THR A 190 -1.62 17.09 13.97
CA THR A 190 -2.25 17.97 12.99
C THR A 190 -1.27 18.29 11.87
N GLN A 191 -1.81 18.57 10.68
CA GLN A 191 -1.03 19.06 9.54
C GLN A 191 -0.16 20.28 9.90
N GLN A 192 -0.66 21.19 10.72
CA GLN A 192 0.12 22.36 11.15
C GLN A 192 1.34 21.97 11.99
N ALA A 193 1.21 20.97 12.88
CA ALA A 193 2.33 20.46 13.67
C ALA A 193 3.37 19.75 12.79
N PHE A 194 2.93 19.09 11.72
CA PHE A 194 3.81 18.49 10.72
C PHE A 194 4.60 19.56 9.94
N GLU A 195 3.91 20.54 9.38
CA GLU A 195 4.51 21.61 8.57
C GLU A 195 5.51 22.45 9.38
N GLN A 196 5.18 22.77 10.63
CA GLN A 196 6.07 23.51 11.53
C GLN A 196 7.35 22.73 11.86
N LYS A 197 7.25 21.41 12.08
CA LYS A 197 8.40 20.58 12.49
C LYS A 197 9.34 20.26 11.32
N LEU A 198 8.79 20.08 10.13
CA LEU A 198 9.56 19.68 8.96
C LEU A 198 10.00 20.86 8.10
N ASN A 199 9.46 22.05 8.35
CA ASN A 199 9.65 23.23 7.50
C ASN A 199 9.35 22.92 6.01
N VAL A 200 8.36 22.06 5.79
CA VAL A 200 7.87 21.61 4.48
C VAL A 200 6.37 21.85 4.46
N ASN A 201 5.85 22.50 3.43
CA ASN A 201 4.41 22.66 3.29
C ASN A 201 3.78 21.32 2.89
N LEU A 202 2.63 20.91 3.45
CA LEU A 202 2.02 19.65 3.03
C LEU A 202 1.61 19.69 1.54
N LYS A 203 1.37 20.89 0.99
CA LYS A 203 1.14 21.10 -0.46
C LYS A 203 2.37 20.79 -1.31
N ASP A 204 3.56 20.83 -0.71
CA ASP A 204 4.79 20.44 -1.39
C ASP A 204 4.89 18.92 -1.48
N ILE A 205 4.22 18.15 -0.62
CA ILE A 205 4.02 16.70 -0.77
C ILE A 205 2.96 16.50 -1.86
N GLN A 206 3.43 16.41 -3.10
CA GLN A 206 2.56 16.08 -4.21
C GLN A 206 2.30 14.58 -4.18
N PHE A 207 1.11 14.19 -3.74
CA PHE A 207 0.58 12.87 -4.08
C PHE A 207 0.25 12.94 -5.56
N GLY A 208 1.16 12.46 -6.41
CA GLY A 208 0.97 12.37 -7.85
C GLY A 208 -0.44 11.88 -8.17
N ASN A 209 -1.23 12.71 -8.84
CA ASN A 209 -2.56 12.32 -9.24
C ASN A 209 -2.41 11.50 -10.52
N ASP A 210 -2.74 10.20 -10.49
CA ASP A 210 -2.68 9.34 -11.69
C ASP A 210 -3.52 9.92 -12.84
N GLU A 211 -4.55 10.70 -12.50
CA GLU A 211 -5.34 11.48 -13.45
C GLU A 211 -4.52 12.55 -14.18
N GLU A 212 -3.56 13.20 -13.52
CA GLU A 212 -2.64 14.15 -14.16
C GLU A 212 -1.67 13.43 -15.11
N VAL A 213 -1.14 12.26 -14.74
CA VAL A 213 -0.26 11.47 -15.61
C VAL A 213 -1.00 11.08 -16.90
N TYR A 214 -2.24 10.62 -16.79
CA TYR A 214 -3.06 10.31 -17.96
C TYR A 214 -3.36 11.55 -18.81
N LYS A 215 -3.76 12.67 -18.19
CA LYS A 215 -4.00 13.95 -18.88
C LYS A 215 -2.76 14.40 -19.66
N TRP A 216 -1.59 14.37 -19.03
CA TRP A 216 -0.35 14.79 -19.67
C TRP A 216 0.12 13.81 -20.74
N ALA A 217 -0.02 12.50 -20.54
CA ALA A 217 0.32 11.50 -21.55
C ALA A 217 -0.55 11.66 -22.82
N VAL A 218 -1.85 11.90 -22.67
CA VAL A 218 -2.76 12.20 -23.79
C VAL A 218 -2.38 13.52 -24.46
N PHE A 219 -2.10 14.56 -23.68
CA PHE A 219 -1.69 15.86 -24.21
C PHE A 219 -0.39 15.75 -25.04
N TRP A 220 0.65 15.11 -24.50
CA TRP A 220 1.95 14.99 -25.16
C TRP A 220 1.91 14.05 -26.38
N SER A 221 1.17 12.95 -26.31
CA SER A 221 0.97 12.07 -27.47
C SER A 221 0.27 12.81 -28.62
N LEU A 222 -0.72 13.66 -28.30
CA LEU A 222 -1.41 14.47 -29.30
C LEU A 222 -0.49 15.53 -29.93
N MET A 223 0.29 16.23 -29.11
CA MET A 223 1.28 17.21 -29.58
C MET A 223 2.34 16.54 -30.47
N PHE A 224 2.84 15.38 -30.05
CA PHE A 224 3.77 14.58 -30.85
C PHE A 224 3.16 14.21 -32.20
N ALA A 225 1.94 13.67 -32.21
CA ALA A 225 1.28 13.25 -33.45
C ALA A 225 1.02 14.43 -34.40
N THR A 226 0.65 15.59 -33.86
CA THR A 226 0.38 16.80 -34.65
C THR A 226 1.63 17.33 -35.35
N VAL A 227 2.81 17.17 -34.77
CA VAL A 227 4.07 17.59 -35.39
C VAL A 227 4.67 16.47 -36.26
N ALA A 228 4.69 15.24 -35.75
CA ALA A 228 5.40 14.13 -36.37
C ALA A 228 4.65 13.53 -37.57
N ALA A 229 3.31 13.47 -37.57
CA ALA A 229 2.57 12.92 -38.70
C ALA A 229 2.69 13.78 -39.99
N PRO A 230 2.54 15.12 -39.93
CA PRO A 230 2.83 15.97 -41.09
C PRO A 230 4.31 15.92 -41.50
N SER A 231 5.23 15.80 -40.54
CA SER A 231 6.65 15.67 -40.83
C SER A 231 6.97 14.37 -41.58
N ALA A 232 6.36 13.24 -41.20
CA ALA A 232 6.50 11.98 -41.92
C ALA A 232 6.00 12.09 -43.37
N LEU A 233 4.87 12.79 -43.58
CA LEU A 233 4.33 13.00 -44.91
C LEU A 233 5.25 13.89 -45.79
N ASN A 234 5.81 14.95 -45.21
CA ASN A 234 6.61 15.95 -45.93
C ASN A 234 8.07 15.53 -46.17
N PHE A 235 8.71 14.85 -45.21
CA PHE A 235 10.14 14.51 -45.32
C PHE A 235 10.41 13.11 -45.87
N VAL A 236 9.56 12.13 -45.56
CA VAL A 236 9.72 10.77 -46.13
C VAL A 236 9.06 10.69 -47.50
N GLY A 237 7.90 11.34 -47.66
CA GLY A 237 7.18 11.41 -48.93
C GLY A 237 6.59 10.08 -49.39
N GLY A 238 5.74 10.17 -50.43
CA GLY A 238 5.12 9.01 -51.07
C GLY A 238 4.25 8.14 -50.14
N ASN A 239 3.99 6.92 -50.56
CA ASN A 239 3.15 5.98 -49.81
C ASN A 239 3.75 5.59 -48.45
N THR A 240 5.08 5.58 -48.34
CA THR A 240 5.78 5.26 -47.08
C THR A 240 5.59 6.37 -46.04
N GLY A 241 5.73 7.65 -46.44
CA GLY A 241 5.46 8.78 -45.56
C GLY A 241 4.00 8.84 -45.11
N ALA A 242 3.06 8.53 -46.01
CA ALA A 242 1.64 8.44 -45.68
C ALA A 242 1.36 7.32 -44.67
N PHE A 243 1.91 6.12 -44.88
CA PHE A 243 1.78 4.99 -43.96
C PHE A 243 2.34 5.32 -42.56
N LEU A 244 3.53 5.90 -42.47
CA LEU A 244 4.12 6.33 -41.20
C LEU A 244 3.30 7.43 -40.53
N GLY A 245 2.79 8.40 -41.29
CA GLY A 245 1.89 9.43 -40.79
C GLY A 245 0.65 8.85 -40.14
N TYR A 246 0.02 7.84 -40.77
CA TYR A 246 -1.13 7.15 -40.18
C TYR A 246 -0.77 6.42 -38.89
N LEU A 247 0.36 5.69 -38.84
CA LEU A 247 0.82 5.03 -37.61
C LEU A 247 1.04 6.02 -36.46
N ILE A 248 1.63 7.18 -36.75
CA ILE A 248 1.85 8.23 -35.74
C ILE A 248 0.51 8.80 -35.24
N CYS A 249 -0.49 8.97 -36.11
CA CYS A 249 -1.83 9.39 -35.70
C CYS A 249 -2.55 8.39 -34.79
N PHE A 250 -2.14 7.12 -34.77
CA PHE A 250 -2.67 6.13 -33.83
C PHE A 250 -2.06 6.25 -32.42
N VAL A 251 -0.93 6.94 -32.24
CA VAL A 251 -0.28 7.05 -30.93
C VAL A 251 -1.23 7.62 -29.85
N PRO A 252 -1.93 8.76 -30.06
CA PRO A 252 -2.87 9.28 -29.07
C PRO A 252 -4.03 8.32 -28.78
N LEU A 253 -4.54 7.63 -29.81
CA LEU A 253 -5.59 6.63 -29.66
C LEU A 253 -5.11 5.46 -28.80
N THR A 254 -3.90 4.94 -29.05
CA THR A 254 -3.33 3.87 -28.24
C THR A 254 -3.10 4.30 -26.79
N THR A 255 -2.68 5.54 -26.54
CA THR A 255 -2.55 6.11 -25.19
C THR A 255 -3.89 6.15 -24.47
N LEU A 256 -4.97 6.57 -25.15
CA LEU A 256 -6.33 6.55 -24.61
C LEU A 256 -6.79 5.12 -24.29
N PHE A 257 -6.60 4.17 -25.21
CA PHE A 257 -6.98 2.77 -25.01
C PHE A 257 -6.20 2.11 -23.88
N LEU A 258 -4.89 2.35 -23.79
CA LEU A 258 -4.05 1.81 -22.72
C LEU A 258 -4.44 2.37 -21.36
N GLY A 259 -4.70 3.68 -21.25
CA GLY A 259 -5.16 4.27 -20.00
C GLY A 259 -6.56 3.79 -19.58
N ALA A 260 -7.45 3.51 -20.54
CA ALA A 260 -8.76 2.93 -20.27
C ALA A 260 -8.70 1.45 -19.87
N ALA A 261 -7.72 0.69 -20.37
CA ALA A 261 -7.56 -0.73 -20.08
C ALA A 261 -6.78 -0.99 -18.78
N ASP A 262 -5.63 -0.33 -18.59
CA ASP A 262 -4.80 -0.44 -17.40
C ASP A 262 -4.06 0.90 -17.16
N ALA A 263 -4.64 1.74 -16.31
CA ALA A 263 -4.02 2.99 -15.88
C ALA A 263 -2.64 2.78 -15.23
N ASN A 264 -2.41 1.63 -14.59
CA ASN A 264 -1.12 1.32 -13.96
C ASN A 264 -0.03 1.07 -15.00
N LEU A 265 -0.35 0.47 -16.14
CA LEU A 265 0.62 0.28 -17.23
C LEU A 265 1.10 1.61 -17.78
N LEU A 266 0.17 2.56 -17.98
CA LEU A 266 0.52 3.90 -18.43
C LEU A 266 1.40 4.63 -17.42
N ASN A 267 1.08 4.51 -16.13
CA ASN A 267 1.87 5.09 -15.05
C ASN A 267 3.29 4.50 -15.00
N ARG A 268 3.43 3.16 -15.12
CA ARG A 268 4.73 2.49 -15.20
C ARG A 268 5.56 3.00 -16.38
N LEU A 269 4.98 3.08 -17.57
CA LEU A 269 5.66 3.59 -18.76
C LEU A 269 6.10 5.05 -18.59
N TRP A 270 5.25 5.87 -17.98
CA TRP A 270 5.55 7.27 -17.70
C TRP A 270 6.69 7.44 -16.71
N ILE A 271 6.64 6.73 -15.58
CA ILE A 271 7.70 6.73 -14.56
C ILE A 271 9.03 6.27 -15.18
N ASN A 272 9.02 5.23 -16.01
CA ASN A 272 10.22 4.74 -16.70
C ASN A 272 10.79 5.77 -17.69
N LEU A 273 9.92 6.54 -18.36
CA LEU A 273 10.33 7.62 -19.25
C LEU A 273 10.94 8.78 -18.45
N GLN A 274 10.29 9.19 -17.36
CA GLN A 274 10.80 10.24 -16.48
C GLN A 274 12.15 9.86 -15.87
N ASP A 275 12.32 8.63 -15.41
CA ASP A 275 13.57 8.13 -14.85
C ASP A 275 14.74 8.19 -15.86
N LYS A 276 14.46 7.99 -17.16
CA LYS A 276 15.47 8.12 -18.22
C LYS A 276 15.77 9.56 -18.61
N LEU A 277 14.79 10.46 -18.51
CA LEU A 277 14.91 11.84 -18.97
C LEU A 277 15.32 12.82 -17.86
N ASP A 278 15.03 12.50 -16.60
CA ASP A 278 15.24 13.36 -15.44
C ASP A 278 16.04 12.63 -14.34
N LYS A 279 17.32 13.00 -14.21
CA LYS A 279 18.21 12.46 -13.18
C LYS A 279 17.75 12.83 -11.77
N ASP A 280 17.11 13.99 -11.58
CA ASP A 280 16.62 14.40 -10.27
C ASP A 280 15.42 13.53 -9.85
N PHE A 281 14.58 13.12 -10.81
CA PHE A 281 13.48 12.18 -10.57
C PHE A 281 13.99 10.79 -10.19
N SER A 282 15.00 10.28 -10.90
CA SER A 282 15.63 9.00 -10.58
C SER A 282 16.24 8.97 -9.19
N GLU A 283 16.99 10.02 -8.83
CA GLU A 283 17.61 10.14 -7.51
C GLU A 283 16.56 10.27 -6.39
N ARG A 284 15.44 10.99 -6.64
CA ARG A 284 14.30 11.04 -5.71
C ARG A 284 13.73 9.67 -5.43
N ARG A 285 13.45 8.89 -6.49
CA ARG A 285 12.93 7.53 -6.37
C ARG A 285 13.89 6.63 -5.59
N VAL A 286 15.20 6.74 -5.82
CA VAL A 286 16.20 5.98 -5.04
C VAL A 286 16.08 6.26 -3.54
N TYR A 287 15.95 7.53 -3.14
CA TYR A 287 15.78 7.89 -1.73
C TYR A 287 14.39 7.55 -1.17
N HIS A 288 13.35 7.56 -2.00
CA HIS A 288 12.01 7.08 -1.65
C HIS A 288 12.06 5.59 -1.26
N GLU A 289 12.63 4.75 -2.12
CA GLU A 289 12.76 3.32 -1.86
C GLU A 289 13.74 3.01 -0.73
N ALA A 290 14.87 3.74 -0.64
CA ALA A 290 15.82 3.55 0.45
C ALA A 290 15.17 3.81 1.83
N ALA A 291 14.29 4.81 1.92
CA ALA A 291 13.59 5.10 3.16
C ALA A 291 12.54 4.03 3.49
N HIS A 292 11.78 3.54 2.50
CA HIS A 292 10.93 2.34 2.66
C HIS A 292 11.74 1.18 3.23
N PHE A 293 12.91 0.90 2.67
CA PHE A 293 13.78 -0.18 3.14
C PHE A 293 14.23 -0.01 4.58
N VAL A 294 14.84 1.14 4.89
CA VAL A 294 15.44 1.41 6.20
C VAL A 294 14.37 1.40 7.29
N VAL A 295 13.29 2.17 7.11
CA VAL A 295 12.23 2.26 8.12
C VAL A 295 11.51 0.92 8.28
N GLY A 296 11.18 0.25 7.18
CA GLY A 296 10.54 -1.07 7.21
C GLY A 296 11.39 -2.12 7.92
N TYR A 297 12.68 -2.17 7.62
CA TYR A 297 13.61 -3.11 8.23
C TYR A 297 13.79 -2.86 9.74
N LEU A 298 13.92 -1.59 10.16
CA LEU A 298 13.99 -1.20 11.58
C LEU A 298 12.73 -1.58 12.36
N PHE A 299 11.57 -1.59 11.70
CA PHE A 299 10.29 -2.02 12.26
C PHE A 299 10.07 -3.54 12.26
N GLY A 300 10.96 -4.30 11.61
CA GLY A 300 10.87 -5.75 11.52
C GLY A 300 9.96 -6.25 10.40
N PHE A 301 9.64 -5.41 9.41
CA PHE A 301 9.04 -5.89 8.18
C PHE A 301 10.04 -6.76 7.42
N ILE A 302 9.51 -7.72 6.64
CA ILE A 302 10.32 -8.66 5.86
C ILE A 302 10.41 -8.11 4.43
N PRO A 303 11.60 -7.81 3.92
CA PRO A 303 11.77 -7.49 2.51
C PRO A 303 11.40 -8.73 1.67
N ALA A 304 10.41 -8.60 0.79
CA ALA A 304 9.92 -9.66 -0.08
C ALA A 304 10.70 -9.72 -1.40
N SER A 305 10.88 -8.55 -2.01
CA SER A 305 11.67 -8.41 -3.21
C SER A 305 12.25 -7.00 -3.25
N ALA A 306 13.44 -6.88 -3.81
CA ALA A 306 13.91 -5.64 -4.37
C ALA A 306 13.93 -5.97 -5.85
N SER A 307 12.86 -5.57 -6.54
CA SER A 307 12.92 -5.59 -7.99
C SER A 307 13.82 -4.42 -8.37
N ALA A 308 15.12 -4.69 -8.43
CA ALA A 308 16.00 -4.01 -9.34
C ALA A 308 15.87 -4.72 -10.69
N SER A 309 14.66 -4.77 -11.23
CA SER A 309 14.49 -5.21 -12.61
C SER A 309 15.01 -4.08 -13.51
N GLU A 310 15.31 -4.37 -14.78
CA GLU A 310 15.99 -3.43 -15.69
C GLU A 310 15.29 -2.05 -15.81
N GLU A 311 14.05 -1.91 -15.33
CA GLU A 311 13.15 -0.77 -15.55
C GLU A 311 12.72 0.01 -14.29
N THR A 312 12.72 -0.59 -13.08
CA THR A 312 12.36 0.11 -11.83
C THR A 312 13.26 -0.32 -10.67
N SER A 313 13.53 0.61 -9.75
CA SER A 313 14.01 0.28 -8.40
C SER A 313 12.78 0.35 -7.50
N GLN A 314 12.27 -0.79 -7.07
CA GLN A 314 11.14 -0.87 -6.13
C GLN A 314 11.43 -1.93 -5.06
N ILE A 315 11.08 -1.60 -3.83
CA ILE A 315 11.23 -2.47 -2.68
C ILE A 315 9.87 -2.89 -2.20
N GLU A 316 9.62 -4.18 -2.29
CA GLU A 316 8.40 -4.80 -1.82
C GLU A 316 8.63 -5.41 -0.45
N PHE A 317 7.71 -5.13 0.46
CA PHE A 317 7.63 -5.77 1.75
C PHE A 317 6.45 -6.72 1.80
N TRP A 318 6.58 -7.77 2.61
CA TRP A 318 5.40 -8.54 2.99
C TRP A 318 4.46 -7.63 3.80
N PRO A 319 3.15 -7.62 3.47
CA PRO A 319 2.20 -6.62 4.01
C PRO A 319 2.04 -6.72 5.53
N LYS A 320 2.36 -7.88 6.12
CA LYS A 320 2.39 -8.06 7.57
C LYS A 320 3.75 -8.51 8.09
N ARG A 321 4.01 -8.10 9.33
CA ARG A 321 5.09 -8.63 10.15
C ARG A 321 4.78 -10.09 10.55
N PRO A 322 5.80 -10.95 10.61
CA PRO A 322 5.61 -12.31 11.07
C PRO A 322 5.28 -12.31 12.56
N LYS A 323 4.24 -13.05 12.96
CA LYS A 323 4.03 -13.37 14.39
C LYS A 323 4.89 -14.58 14.70
N ILE A 324 5.98 -14.34 15.44
CA ILE A 324 6.83 -15.40 15.98
C ILE A 324 6.21 -15.77 17.32
N SER A 325 5.68 -16.98 17.41
CA SER A 325 5.12 -17.54 18.63
C SER A 325 6.22 -17.77 19.68
N GLN A 326 5.84 -17.93 20.96
CA GLN A 326 6.79 -18.16 22.05
C GLN A 326 7.60 -19.46 21.90
N ASP A 327 7.09 -20.42 21.12
CA ASP A 327 7.74 -21.68 20.78
C ASP A 327 8.67 -21.57 19.54
N GLY A 328 8.85 -20.37 18.99
CA GLY A 328 9.66 -20.15 17.80
C GLY A 328 8.97 -20.40 16.47
N SER A 329 7.71 -20.87 16.49
CA SER A 329 6.97 -21.10 15.26
C SER A 329 6.63 -19.78 14.57
N VAL A 330 6.92 -19.71 13.27
CA VAL A 330 6.53 -18.57 12.42
C VAL A 330 5.11 -18.83 11.94
N GLN A 331 4.16 -18.02 12.39
CA GLN A 331 2.81 -18.06 11.83
C GLN A 331 2.82 -17.43 10.43
N THR A 332 2.74 -18.28 9.41
CA THR A 332 2.72 -17.89 7.99
C THR A 332 1.31 -17.61 7.46
N LYS A 333 0.27 -17.96 8.22
CA LYS A 333 -1.12 -17.76 7.85
C LYS A 333 -1.56 -16.33 8.15
N ILE A 334 -1.23 -15.41 7.26
CA ILE A 334 -1.63 -14.00 7.38
C ILE A 334 -3.05 -13.85 6.86
N ARG A 335 -4.03 -13.70 7.77
CA ARG A 335 -5.27 -13.00 7.41
C ARG A 335 -4.88 -11.56 7.05
N MET A 336 -5.35 -11.05 5.90
CA MET A 336 -5.21 -9.65 5.50
C MET A 336 -6.16 -8.72 6.30
N ILE A 337 -6.25 -8.97 7.61
CA ILE A 337 -7.02 -8.19 8.58
C ILE A 337 -6.03 -7.69 9.62
N PHE A 338 -5.75 -6.40 9.62
CA PHE A 338 -4.82 -5.70 10.48
C PHE A 338 -5.48 -5.33 11.80
N ASP A 339 -4.79 -5.54 12.91
CA ASP A 339 -5.12 -4.82 14.14
C ASP A 339 -4.66 -3.35 14.07
N GLU A 340 -5.02 -2.55 15.05
CA GLU A 340 -4.69 -1.11 15.08
C GLU A 340 -3.17 -0.86 15.10
N GLU A 341 -2.39 -1.66 15.82
CA GLU A 341 -0.93 -1.55 15.87
C GLU A 341 -0.28 -1.95 14.52
N GLU A 342 -0.80 -2.99 13.89
CA GLU A 342 -0.38 -3.43 12.56
C GLU A 342 -0.73 -2.38 11.50
N ALA A 343 -1.88 -1.71 11.61
CA ALA A 343 -2.28 -0.61 10.74
C ALA A 343 -1.38 0.62 10.91
N GLU A 344 -0.99 0.96 12.15
CA GLU A 344 -0.04 2.03 12.43
C GLU A 344 1.36 1.73 11.85
N ALA A 345 1.84 0.50 12.04
CA ALA A 345 3.11 0.06 11.47
C ALA A 345 3.09 0.07 9.92
N PHE A 346 1.96 -0.35 9.32
CA PHE A 346 1.79 -0.30 7.87
C PHE A 346 1.69 1.15 7.35
N ALA A 347 1.07 2.06 8.10
CA ALA A 347 1.07 3.48 7.77
C ALA A 347 2.49 4.07 7.79
N LEU A 348 3.29 3.74 8.80
CA LEU A 348 4.69 4.15 8.90
C LEU A 348 5.51 3.65 7.71
N LEU A 349 5.33 2.39 7.34
CA LEU A 349 5.97 1.83 6.15
C LEU A 349 5.52 2.59 4.89
N SER A 350 4.21 2.75 4.68
CA SER A 350 3.66 3.42 3.49
C SER A 350 4.14 4.88 3.35
N MET A 351 4.34 5.57 4.47
CA MET A 351 4.79 6.97 4.46
C MET A 351 6.31 7.14 4.54
N ALA A 352 7.08 6.06 4.62
CA ALA A 352 8.53 6.12 4.74
C ALA A 352 9.19 6.71 3.49
N GLY A 353 8.72 6.35 2.29
CA GLY A 353 9.25 6.92 1.05
C GLY A 353 9.11 8.44 0.96
N VAL A 354 7.93 8.97 1.30
CA VAL A 354 7.66 10.42 1.39
C VAL A 354 8.64 11.08 2.37
N ALA A 355 8.87 10.45 3.53
CA ALA A 355 9.82 10.96 4.52
C ALA A 355 11.27 10.99 3.99
N GLY A 356 11.67 9.97 3.22
CA GLY A 356 12.98 9.89 2.55
C GLY A 356 13.20 11.02 1.55
N GLU A 357 12.23 11.26 0.68
CA GLU A 357 12.28 12.36 -0.29
C GLU A 357 12.36 13.72 0.41
N VAL A 358 11.53 13.95 1.44
CA VAL A 358 11.56 15.20 2.23
C VAL A 358 12.92 15.40 2.90
N LEU A 359 13.51 14.35 3.45
CA LEU A 359 14.80 14.45 4.14
C LEU A 359 15.90 14.94 3.20
N LYS A 360 15.98 14.34 2.00
CA LYS A 360 17.02 14.63 1.00
C LYS A 360 16.75 15.90 0.20
N PHE A 361 15.52 16.09 -0.27
CA PHE A 361 15.16 17.12 -1.25
C PHE A 361 14.28 18.24 -0.71
N LYS A 362 13.93 18.20 0.59
CA LYS A 362 13.04 19.16 1.28
C LYS A 362 11.62 19.22 0.69
N ARG A 363 11.28 18.26 -0.17
CA ARG A 363 9.99 18.14 -0.84
C ARG A 363 9.80 16.72 -1.36
N SER A 364 8.56 16.22 -1.29
CA SER A 364 8.16 14.92 -1.85
C SER A 364 7.28 15.10 -3.09
N THR A 365 7.56 14.33 -4.13
CA THR A 365 6.75 14.23 -5.35
C THR A 365 6.21 12.83 -5.57
N GLY A 366 6.74 11.84 -4.84
CA GLY A 366 6.24 10.46 -4.81
C GLY A 366 5.24 10.19 -3.68
N GLY A 367 4.75 8.94 -3.61
CA GLY A 367 3.95 8.42 -2.49
C GLY A 367 2.43 8.31 -2.73
N ALA A 368 1.92 8.65 -3.91
CA ALA A 368 0.49 8.52 -4.21
C ALA A 368 0.00 7.07 -4.14
N ASN A 369 0.71 6.15 -4.81
CA ASN A 369 0.39 4.73 -4.78
C ASN A 369 0.49 4.14 -3.36
N ASP A 370 1.47 4.61 -2.58
CA ASP A 370 1.64 4.20 -1.18
C ASP A 370 0.44 4.67 -0.32
N LEU A 371 0.00 5.93 -0.50
CA LEU A 371 -1.15 6.49 0.20
C LEU A 371 -2.47 5.83 -0.24
N LEU A 372 -2.63 5.50 -1.53
CA LEU A 372 -3.80 4.78 -2.04
C LEU A 372 -3.88 3.39 -1.43
N SER A 373 -2.77 2.66 -1.40
CA SER A 373 -2.66 1.34 -0.77
C SER A 373 -2.97 1.41 0.72
N LEU A 374 -2.41 2.40 1.41
CA LEU A 374 -2.71 2.67 2.81
C LEU A 374 -4.20 2.96 3.03
N SER A 375 -4.79 3.84 2.23
CA SER A 375 -6.21 4.22 2.34
C SER A 375 -7.14 3.04 2.13
N TYR A 376 -6.79 2.14 1.20
CA TYR A 376 -7.50 0.89 0.98
C TYR A 376 -7.43 -0.02 2.22
N VAL A 377 -6.23 -0.24 2.77
CA VAL A 377 -6.04 -1.07 3.97
C VAL A 377 -6.80 -0.49 5.16
N LEU A 378 -6.66 0.81 5.44
CA LEU A 378 -7.34 1.47 6.58
C LEU A 378 -8.86 1.43 6.48
N SER A 379 -9.41 1.31 5.27
CA SER A 379 -10.85 1.29 5.04
C SER A 379 -11.45 -0.12 5.04
N ASN A 380 -10.71 -1.10 4.50
CA ASN A 380 -11.25 -2.42 4.18
C ASN A 380 -10.63 -3.57 4.99
N SER A 381 -9.49 -3.34 5.61
CA SER A 381 -8.65 -4.40 6.15
C SER A 381 -8.28 -4.20 7.62
N VAL A 382 -8.81 -3.21 8.34
CA VAL A 382 -8.50 -3.00 9.77
C VAL A 382 -9.67 -3.39 10.67
N GLU A 383 -9.40 -4.21 11.68
CA GLU A 383 -10.34 -4.62 12.72
C GLU A 383 -9.76 -4.42 14.14
N PRO A 384 -10.49 -3.74 15.05
CA PRO A 384 -11.76 -3.04 14.85
C PRO A 384 -11.62 -1.84 13.90
N LYS A 385 -12.74 -1.43 13.27
CA LYS A 385 -12.74 -0.27 12.36
C LYS A 385 -12.22 0.97 13.07
N LEU A 386 -11.22 1.62 12.47
CA LEU A 386 -10.67 2.87 12.97
C LEU A 386 -11.70 4.00 12.85
N MET A 387 -11.63 4.97 13.77
CA MET A 387 -12.36 6.23 13.66
C MET A 387 -11.90 7.00 12.41
N ASP A 388 -12.81 7.71 11.75
CA ASP A 388 -12.49 8.48 10.53
C ASP A 388 -11.44 9.57 10.81
N THR A 389 -11.48 10.17 12.00
CA THR A 389 -10.45 11.11 12.45
C THR A 389 -9.06 10.47 12.49
N LYS A 390 -8.95 9.22 12.92
CA LYS A 390 -7.68 8.50 12.94
C LYS A 390 -7.25 8.16 11.50
N LYS A 391 -8.14 7.64 10.65
CA LYS A 391 -7.81 7.32 9.25
C LYS A 391 -7.23 8.52 8.48
N VAL A 392 -7.80 9.71 8.67
CA VAL A 392 -7.34 10.94 7.99
C VAL A 392 -5.99 11.44 8.54
N ASN A 393 -5.76 11.34 9.85
CA ASN A 393 -4.54 11.88 10.47
C ASN A 393 -3.39 10.87 10.57
N LEU A 394 -3.67 9.58 10.40
CA LEU A 394 -2.67 8.52 10.51
C LEU A 394 -1.55 8.65 9.47
N PRO A 395 -1.79 8.96 8.18
CA PRO A 395 -0.72 9.22 7.22
C PRO A 395 0.16 10.43 7.59
N VAL A 396 -0.43 11.48 8.17
CA VAL A 396 0.31 12.69 8.58
C VAL A 396 1.24 12.37 9.75
N TRP A 397 0.72 11.69 10.77
CA TRP A 397 1.52 11.21 11.89
C TRP A 397 2.62 10.26 11.41
N ALA A 398 2.28 9.28 10.57
CA ALA A 398 3.22 8.28 10.06
C ALA A 398 4.36 8.92 9.26
N SER A 399 4.06 9.94 8.45
CA SER A 399 5.07 10.70 7.70
C SER A 399 6.07 11.38 8.64
N LEU A 400 5.57 12.02 9.71
CA LEU A 400 6.43 12.71 10.68
C LEU A 400 7.33 11.73 11.42
N GLU A 401 6.75 10.62 11.84
CA GLU A 401 7.45 9.62 12.63
C GLU A 401 8.46 8.84 11.80
N ALA A 402 8.11 8.46 10.57
CA ALA A 402 9.06 7.90 9.62
C ALA A 402 10.23 8.86 9.34
N TRP A 403 9.98 10.17 9.25
CA TRP A 403 11.04 11.16 9.10
C TRP A 403 11.95 11.25 10.34
N LYS A 404 11.39 11.23 11.55
CA LYS A 404 12.19 11.21 12.79
C LYS A 404 13.07 9.97 12.87
N ILE A 405 12.56 8.84 12.40
CA ILE A 405 13.32 7.59 12.35
C ILE A 405 14.43 7.71 11.31
N ALA A 406 14.08 8.00 10.05
CA ALA A 406 15.05 8.07 8.95
C ALA A 406 16.16 9.11 9.20
N SER A 407 15.85 10.24 9.84
CA SER A 407 16.84 11.27 10.20
C SER A 407 17.88 10.84 11.24
N ARG A 408 17.63 9.76 11.98
CA ARG A 408 18.59 9.16 12.91
C ARG A 408 19.53 8.16 12.24
N PHE A 409 19.23 7.73 11.02
CA PHE A 409 19.99 6.73 10.26
C PHE A 409 20.43 7.26 8.88
N PRO A 410 21.13 8.41 8.80
CA PRO A 410 21.51 9.00 7.52
C PRO A 410 22.55 8.16 6.77
N LYS A 411 23.48 7.50 7.47
CA LYS A 411 24.51 6.67 6.85
C LYS A 411 23.91 5.42 6.21
N GLU A 412 22.97 4.79 6.91
CA GLU A 412 22.24 3.61 6.46
C GLU A 412 21.37 3.95 5.26
N LEU A 413 20.70 5.11 5.30
CA LEU A 413 19.91 5.60 4.17
C LEU A 413 20.78 5.82 2.92
N ASP A 414 21.93 6.46 3.06
CA ASP A 414 22.86 6.68 1.95
C ASP A 414 23.48 5.36 1.44
N ALA A 415 23.81 4.42 2.34
CA ALA A 415 24.36 3.12 1.98
C ALA A 415 23.35 2.28 1.18
N VAL A 416 22.09 2.25 1.61
CA VAL A 416 21.00 1.57 0.87
C VAL A 416 20.73 2.28 -0.45
N ALA A 417 20.66 3.62 -0.46
CA ALA A 417 20.50 4.39 -1.69
C ALA A 417 21.61 4.09 -2.71
N ASP A 418 22.86 3.94 -2.26
CA ASP A 418 23.98 3.56 -3.12
C ASP A 418 23.82 2.16 -3.73
N VAL A 419 23.28 1.19 -2.98
CA VAL A 419 22.95 -0.14 -3.49
C VAL A 419 21.84 -0.06 -4.53
N LEU A 420 20.76 0.67 -4.24
CA LEU A 420 19.63 0.81 -5.16
C LEU A 420 20.00 1.55 -6.45
N ARG A 421 20.83 2.59 -6.36
CA ARG A 421 21.36 3.30 -7.53
C ARG A 421 22.18 2.37 -8.44
N LYS A 422 22.86 1.38 -7.86
CA LYS A 422 23.60 0.32 -8.57
C LYS A 422 22.72 -0.85 -8.98
N LYS A 423 21.40 -0.77 -8.79
CA LYS A 423 20.43 -1.84 -9.06
C LYS A 423 20.76 -3.13 -8.28
N GLY A 424 21.28 -2.98 -7.06
CA GLY A 424 21.51 -4.10 -6.15
C GLY A 424 20.20 -4.67 -5.60
N GLY A 425 20.22 -5.94 -5.18
CA GLY A 425 19.06 -6.63 -4.64
C GLY A 425 18.89 -6.44 -3.13
N VAL A 426 17.89 -7.15 -2.58
CA VAL A 426 17.56 -7.14 -1.14
C VAL A 426 18.78 -7.52 -0.30
N LYS A 427 19.51 -8.57 -0.71
CA LYS A 427 20.63 -9.14 0.05
C LYS A 427 21.73 -8.10 0.23
N GLU A 428 22.05 -7.39 -0.85
CA GLU A 428 23.02 -6.31 -0.85
C GLU A 428 22.54 -5.12 0.00
N ALA A 429 21.25 -4.79 -0.05
CA ALA A 429 20.67 -3.72 0.75
C ALA A 429 20.70 -4.02 2.26
N ILE A 430 20.40 -5.27 2.68
CA ILE A 430 20.50 -5.69 4.08
C ILE A 430 21.96 -5.58 4.56
N LEU A 431 22.92 -6.06 3.75
CA LEU A 431 24.34 -5.95 4.08
C LEU A 431 24.80 -4.50 4.20
N ALA A 432 24.42 -3.63 3.26
CA ALA A 432 24.78 -2.23 3.28
C ALA A 432 24.16 -1.50 4.48
N LEU A 433 22.95 -1.87 4.88
CA LEU A 433 22.26 -1.29 6.04
C LEU A 433 22.94 -1.70 7.36
N GLU A 434 23.18 -2.98 7.60
CA GLU A 434 23.77 -3.46 8.87
C GLU A 434 25.25 -3.09 9.02
N PHE A 435 25.95 -2.84 7.92
CA PHE A 435 27.37 -2.45 7.88
C PHE A 435 27.60 -1.08 7.24
N ALA A 436 26.65 -0.14 7.43
CA ALA A 436 26.69 1.18 6.81
C ALA A 436 27.97 1.97 7.11
N GLU A 437 28.55 1.82 8.30
CA GLU A 437 29.82 2.47 8.66
C GLU A 437 30.97 1.99 7.76
N LEU A 438 31.12 0.68 7.59
CA LEU A 438 32.14 0.09 6.70
C LEU A 438 31.92 0.53 5.24
N TYR A 439 30.66 0.61 4.81
CA TYR A 439 30.30 1.07 3.48
C TYR A 439 30.70 2.54 3.25
N SER A 440 30.47 3.39 4.26
CA SER A 440 30.83 4.81 4.19
C SER A 440 32.35 5.03 4.14
N GLU A 441 33.12 4.23 4.89
CA GLU A 441 34.58 4.28 4.86
C GLU A 441 35.16 3.80 3.53
N GLU A 442 34.61 2.72 2.96
CA GLU A 442 35.04 2.21 1.65
C GLU A 442 34.79 3.23 0.54
N LYS A 443 33.65 3.92 0.59
CA LYS A 443 33.32 5.01 -0.34
C LYS A 443 34.32 6.16 -0.24
N GLN A 444 34.60 6.63 0.98
CA GLN A 444 35.58 7.70 1.20
C GLN A 444 36.98 7.31 0.70
N ARG A 445 37.40 6.04 0.89
CA ARG A 445 38.68 5.55 0.37
C ARG A 445 38.75 5.46 -1.15
N LYS A 446 37.62 5.29 -1.84
CA LYS A 446 37.56 5.23 -3.31
C LYS A 446 37.51 6.63 -3.95
N GLU A 447 37.05 7.62 -3.19
CA GLU A 447 36.93 9.02 -3.63
C GLU A 447 38.18 9.86 -3.33
N ALA A 448 39.01 9.42 -2.37
CA ALA A 448 40.34 9.97 -2.08
C ALA A 448 41.42 9.37 -2.99
#